data_AF-A0A7J9ZQL4-F1
#
_entry.id   AF-A0A7J9ZQL4-F1
#
_cell.length_a   1.000
_cell.length_b   1.000
_cell.length_c   1.000
_cell.angle_alpha   90.00
_cell.angle_beta   90.00
_cell.angle_gamma   90.00
#
_symmetry.space_group_name_H-M   'P 1'
#
loop_
_entity.id
_entity.type
_entity.pdbx_description
1 polymer ?
#
loop_
_entity_poly.entity_id
_entity_poly.type
_entity_poly.pdbx_seq_one_letter_code
_entity_poly.pdbx_strand_id
1 'polypeptide(L)'
;MSARPASPGETERGALRRLLTARHGKRCFYCGRNFKPRRNRRKTFDHYIPYALWPGWEPANLVLACEACNTRKGSVLPWPLVWSLLRVVEGQV
;
A
#
# COMPACT_ATOMS: atom_id res chain seq x y z
N MET A 1 23.37 -6.82 -7.18
CA MET A 1 22.21 -6.61 -6.27
C MET A 1 22.06 -5.12 -6.08
N SER A 2 21.07 -4.46 -6.71
CA SER A 2 20.88 -3.01 -6.52
C SER A 2 20.49 -2.71 -5.08
N ALA A 3 21.06 -1.64 -4.51
CA ALA A 3 20.74 -1.20 -3.17
C ALA A 3 19.22 -0.90 -3.06
N ARG A 4 18.61 -1.32 -1.94
CA ARG A 4 17.20 -1.01 -1.67
C ARG A 4 17.04 0.50 -1.49
N PRO A 5 15.97 1.11 -2.03
CA PRO A 5 15.71 2.53 -1.83
C PRO A 5 15.54 2.83 -0.34
N ALA A 6 16.13 3.94 0.10
CA ALA A 6 16.04 4.40 1.47
C ALA A 6 14.58 4.64 1.87
N SER A 7 14.24 4.36 3.13
CA SER A 7 12.91 4.68 3.64
C SER A 7 12.78 6.19 3.87
N PRO A 8 11.61 6.79 3.62
CA PRO A 8 11.39 8.22 3.80
C PRO A 8 11.56 8.62 5.26
N GLY A 9 12.05 9.84 5.47
CA GLY A 9 12.12 10.48 6.79
C GLY A 9 10.73 10.84 7.33
N GLU A 10 10.66 11.30 8.58
CA GLU A 10 9.36 11.57 9.23
C GLU A 10 8.56 12.69 8.52
N THR A 11 9.22 13.74 8.05
CA THR A 11 8.58 14.83 7.30
C THR A 11 7.94 14.33 6.00
N GLU A 12 8.66 13.51 5.24
CA GLU A 12 8.20 12.89 3.99
C GLU A 12 7.05 11.92 4.27
N ARG A 13 7.15 11.09 5.32
CA ARG A 13 6.05 10.24 5.79
C ARG A 13 4.82 11.08 6.16
N GLY A 14 4.99 12.25 6.77
CA GLY A 14 3.92 13.20 7.04
C GLY A 14 3.22 13.67 5.76
N ALA A 15 3.98 14.07 4.75
CA ALA A 15 3.47 14.49 3.45
C ALA A 15 2.73 13.35 2.73
N LEU A 16 3.33 12.15 2.69
CA LEU A 16 2.71 10.95 2.12
C LEU A 16 1.39 10.60 2.83
N ARG A 17 1.33 10.67 4.16
CA ARG A 17 0.09 10.43 4.91
C ARG A 17 -1.02 11.40 4.49
N ARG A 18 -0.69 12.69 4.32
CA ARG A 18 -1.66 13.71 3.89
C ARG A 18 -2.14 13.43 2.47
N LEU A 19 -1.22 13.18 1.54
CA LEU A 19 -1.52 12.86 0.15
C LEU A 19 -2.43 11.63 0.03
N LEU A 20 -2.09 10.51 0.69
CA LEU A 20 -2.90 9.30 0.62
C LEU A 20 -4.25 9.45 1.31
N THR A 21 -4.33 10.26 2.38
CA THR A 21 -5.62 10.57 3.04
C THR A 21 -6.51 11.39 2.12
N ALA A 22 -5.96 12.36 1.38
CA ALA A 22 -6.72 13.13 0.40
C ALA A 22 -7.21 12.25 -0.77
N ARG A 23 -6.36 11.32 -1.23
CA ARG A 23 -6.68 10.41 -2.35
C ARG A 23 -7.73 9.34 -2.02
N HIS A 24 -7.61 8.68 -0.87
CA HIS A 24 -8.40 7.47 -0.54
C HIS A 24 -9.36 7.66 0.65
N GLY A 25 -9.32 8.82 1.30
CA GLY A 25 -10.02 9.11 2.54
C GLY A 25 -9.27 8.64 3.79
N LYS A 26 -9.79 9.01 4.97
CA LYS A 26 -9.21 8.65 6.28
C LYS A 26 -9.62 7.25 6.75
N ARG A 27 -9.47 6.25 5.87
CA ARG A 27 -9.89 4.86 6.08
C ARG A 27 -8.85 3.87 5.59
N CYS A 28 -8.91 2.64 6.12
CA CYS A 28 -8.09 1.54 5.61
C CYS A 28 -8.50 1.21 4.18
N PHE A 29 -7.51 1.11 3.28
CA PHE A 29 -7.72 0.75 1.88
C PHE A 29 -8.41 -0.61 1.72
N TYR A 30 -8.03 -1.60 2.54
CA TYR A 30 -8.54 -2.97 2.41
C TYR A 30 -9.91 -3.19 3.05
N CYS A 31 -10.09 -2.82 4.33
CA CYS A 31 -11.34 -3.10 5.05
C CYS A 31 -12.33 -1.93 5.06
N GLY A 32 -11.97 -0.77 4.48
CA GLY A 32 -12.82 0.41 4.42
C GLY A 32 -13.09 1.11 5.76
N ARG A 33 -12.64 0.55 6.88
CA ARG A 33 -12.91 1.11 8.21
C ARG A 33 -12.08 2.37 8.46
N ASN A 34 -12.73 3.40 9.02
CA ASN A 34 -12.08 4.65 9.39
C ASN A 34 -10.97 4.43 10.45
N PHE A 35 -9.88 5.19 10.32
CA PHE A 35 -8.84 5.23 11.35
C PHE A 35 -9.38 5.97 12.58
N LYS A 36 -9.89 5.20 13.56
CA LYS A 36 -10.41 5.77 14.81
C LYS A 36 -9.25 6.40 15.61
N PRO A 37 -9.47 7.57 16.23
CA PRO A 37 -8.45 8.26 17.03
C PRO A 37 -8.04 7.51 18.31
N ARG A 38 -8.81 6.52 18.77
CA ARG A 38 -8.56 5.79 20.03
C ARG A 38 -8.15 4.33 19.78
N ARG A 39 -6.82 4.15 19.79
CA ARG A 39 -5.98 3.03 20.29
C ARG A 39 -5.85 1.67 19.57
N ASN A 40 -6.83 1.12 18.83
CA ASN A 40 -6.66 -0.28 18.35
C ASN A 40 -6.47 -0.48 16.84
N ARG A 41 -6.22 0.59 16.08
CA ARG A 41 -5.90 0.48 14.65
C ARG A 41 -4.74 1.38 14.29
N ARG A 42 -3.51 0.88 14.44
CA ARG A 42 -2.32 1.55 13.93
C ARG A 42 -2.47 1.72 12.42
N LYS A 43 -2.32 2.97 11.97
CA LYS A 43 -2.33 3.34 10.55
C LYS A 43 -0.91 3.15 10.01
N THR A 44 -0.75 2.25 9.06
CA THR A 44 0.52 1.95 8.40
C THR A 44 0.48 2.35 6.94
N PHE A 45 1.66 2.56 6.36
CA PHE A 45 1.81 2.50 4.92
C PHE A 45 1.90 1.03 4.50
N ASP A 46 1.31 0.72 3.37
CA ASP A 46 1.50 -0.56 2.69
C ASP A 46 1.80 -0.32 1.22
N HIS A 47 2.61 -1.21 0.65
CA HIS A 47 2.93 -1.24 -0.77
C HIS A 47 1.88 -2.14 -1.45
N TYR A 48 1.04 -1.53 -2.28
CA TYR A 48 -0.07 -2.23 -2.94
C TYR A 48 0.45 -3.42 -3.76
N ILE A 49 1.48 -3.18 -4.57
CA ILE A 49 2.37 -4.19 -5.13
C ILE A 49 3.45 -4.47 -4.08
N PRO A 50 3.65 -5.74 -3.67
CA PRO A 50 4.62 -6.11 -2.64
C PRO A 50 5.99 -5.48 -2.85
N TYR A 51 6.59 -4.94 -1.79
CA TYR A 51 7.92 -4.31 -1.84
C TYR A 51 9.02 -5.25 -2.38
N ALA A 52 8.84 -6.57 -2.21
CA ALA A 52 9.75 -7.57 -2.78
C ALA A 52 9.72 -7.62 -4.32
N LEU A 53 8.62 -7.20 -4.95
CA LEU A 53 8.42 -7.18 -6.40
C LEU A 53 8.65 -5.78 -6.98
N TRP A 54 8.23 -4.73 -6.26
CA TRP A 54 8.43 -3.34 -6.63
C TRP A 54 8.90 -2.52 -5.43
N PRO A 55 10.21 -2.48 -5.18
CA PRO A 55 10.76 -1.69 -4.09
C PRO A 55 10.70 -0.20 -4.42
N GLY A 56 10.36 0.60 -3.42
CA GLY A 56 10.25 2.05 -3.57
C GLY A 56 9.16 2.63 -2.69
N TRP A 57 9.09 3.95 -2.62
CA TRP A 57 8.11 4.69 -1.83
C TRP A 57 7.27 5.63 -2.69
N GLU A 58 7.12 5.28 -3.97
CA GLU A 58 6.35 6.05 -4.93
C GLU A 58 4.89 6.12 -4.47
N PRO A 59 4.29 7.32 -4.36
CA PRO A 59 2.91 7.46 -3.91
C PRO A 59 1.90 6.65 -4.74
N ALA A 60 2.22 6.30 -5.99
CA ALA A 60 1.39 5.47 -6.85
C ALA A 60 1.22 4.03 -6.32
N ASN A 61 2.24 3.49 -5.65
CA ASN A 61 2.21 2.13 -5.09
C ASN A 61 1.91 2.11 -3.58
N LEU A 62 1.64 3.26 -2.95
CA LEU A 62 1.37 3.34 -1.51
C LEU A 62 -0.12 3.48 -1.20
N VAL A 63 -0.55 2.75 -0.17
CA VAL A 63 -1.88 2.89 0.43
C VAL A 63 -1.78 3.03 1.95
N LEU A 64 -2.85 3.55 2.57
CA LEU A 64 -2.99 3.54 4.03
C LEU A 64 -3.79 2.31 4.44
N ALA A 65 -3.18 1.45 5.26
CA ALA A 65 -3.81 0.24 5.77
C ALA A 65 -3.82 0.25 7.31
N CYS A 66 -4.75 -0.49 7.92
CA CYS A 66 -4.59 -0.84 9.33
C CYS A 66 -3.60 -2.01 9.45
N GLU A 67 -2.81 -2.03 10.51
CA GLU A 67 -1.80 -3.07 10.80
C GLU A 67 -2.32 -4.49 10.55
N ALA A 68 -3.49 -4.86 11.08
CA ALA A 68 -4.06 -6.20 10.88
C ALA A 68 -4.33 -6.56 9.40
N CYS A 69 -4.73 -5.60 8.55
CA CYS A 69 -4.93 -5.85 7.12
C CYS A 69 -3.58 -5.90 6.40
N ASN A 70 -2.66 -5.01 6.75
CA ASN A 70 -1.32 -4.96 6.18
C ASN A 70 -0.57 -6.28 6.44
N THR A 71 -0.57 -6.76 7.69
CA THR A 71 0.02 -8.05 8.06
C THR A 71 -0.67 -9.22 7.35
N ARG A 72 -2.00 -9.21 7.25
CA ARG A 72 -2.75 -10.27 6.54
C ARG A 72 -2.42 -10.33 5.04
N LYS A 73 -2.25 -9.18 4.38
CA LYS A 73 -1.82 -9.13 2.99
C LYS A 73 -0.39 -9.65 2.83
N GLY A 74 0.52 -9.21 3.70
CA GLY A 74 1.93 -9.53 3.61
C GLY A 74 2.52 -9.18 2.23
N SER A 75 3.24 -10.15 1.65
CA SER A 75 3.89 -10.03 0.34
C SER A 75 3.09 -10.60 -0.82
N VAL A 76 1.77 -10.80 -0.64
CA VAL A 76 0.89 -11.34 -1.67
C VAL A 76 0.52 -10.24 -2.67
N LEU A 77 0.60 -10.54 -3.97
CA LEU A 77 0.12 -9.66 -5.03
C LEU A 77 -1.41 -9.65 -5.03
N PRO A 78 -2.07 -8.48 -5.06
CA PRO A 78 -3.53 -8.40 -5.12
C PRO A 78 -4.11 -9.17 -6.31
N TRP A 79 -5.16 -9.98 -6.08
CA TRP A 79 -5.82 -10.77 -7.11
C TRP A 79 -6.23 -9.98 -8.36
N PRO A 80 -6.77 -8.74 -8.25
CA PRO A 80 -7.06 -7.95 -9.44
C PRO A 80 -5.84 -7.72 -10.34
N LEU A 81 -4.64 -7.54 -9.77
CA LEU A 81 -3.41 -7.42 -10.55
C LEU A 81 -2.99 -8.75 -11.16
N VAL A 82 -3.07 -9.85 -10.41
CA VAL A 82 -2.80 -11.20 -10.94
C VAL A 82 -3.71 -11.47 -12.14
N TRP A 83 -5.00 -11.20 -12.02
CA TRP A 83 -5.97 -11.38 -13.08
C TRP A 83 -5.66 -10.53 -14.32
N SER A 84 -5.36 -9.24 -14.12
CA SER A 84 -4.97 -8.36 -15.23
C SER A 84 -3.69 -8.82 -15.94
N LEU A 85 -2.71 -9.35 -15.21
CA LEU A 85 -1.49 -9.88 -15.82
C LEU A 85 -1.74 -11.15 -16.63
N LEU A 86 -2.58 -12.06 -16.13
CA LEU A 86 -2.98 -13.27 -16.86
C LEU A 86 -3.69 -12.91 -18.18
N ARG A 87 -4.59 -11.93 -18.15
CA ARG A 87 -5.26 -11.41 -19.36
C ARG A 87 -4.28 -10.93 -20.43
N VAL A 88 -3.21 -10.25 -20.03
CA VAL A 88 -2.17 -9.77 -20.95
C VAL A 88 -1.38 -10.93 -21.53
N VAL A 89 -0.99 -11.92 -20.70
CA VAL A 89 -0.22 -13.09 -21.15
C VAL A 89 -1.03 -13.97 -22.11
N GLU A 90 -2.34 -14.06 -21.91
CA GLU A 90 -3.26 -14.79 -22.79
C GLU A 90 -3.57 -14.04 -24.11
N GLY A 91 -3.00 -12.85 -24.33
CA GLY A 91 -3.24 -12.06 -25.54
C GLY A 91 -4.65 -11.49 -25.64
N GLN A 92 -5.33 -11.30 -24.51
CA GLN A 92 -6.71 -10.83 -24.44
C GLN A 92 -6.81 -9.32 -24.15
N VAL A 93 -5.72 -8.57 -24.38
CA VAL A 93 -5.58 -7.12 -24.21
C VAL A 93 -4.79 -6.56 -25.39
#